data_AF-A0A1C4XDE7-F1
#
_entry.id   AF-A0A1C4XDE7-F1
#
_cell.length_a   1.000
_cell.length_b   1.000
_cell.length_c   1.000
_cell.angle_alpha   90.00
_cell.angle_beta   90.00
_cell.angle_gamma   90.00
#
_symmetry.space_group_name_H-M   'P 1'
#
loop_
_entity.id
_entity.type
_entity.pdbx_description
1 polymer ?
#
loop_
_entity_poly.entity_id
_entity_poly.type
_entity_poly.pdbx_seq_one_letter_code
_entity_poly.pdbx_strand_id
1 'polypeptide(L)'
;MVSFAGDRFSAIDLLDAPDALADVHVRNPAARGGPAYDDGWLWLPLAPDRVTTRLVGTVQVEVVWSGDSLSSLRITGCPLWMRIRPPFGPAVTADPATALRGVDLVAMDLDGTMLNGRGEVTARVGAAVRRARDEGIQLAFVTGRPLADTRDLLSSAGLHGYVAASNGAIVLDPDGRVLHRRVLDGERAAEVARHLHLWFPELVLGAVDESRLFLDPGFPADLAHEWSSQVCAGSVSDALSDGGMLKVLAAHAQLSAETLAPAVSAALGDEYLVTYSTQRFLEISDIHATKGEAVDAIAAAAGLPTTAVATIGDMPNDLPMLDRSGIAVAVGNADRRIVDVADMIIPGNDHDGVAHLLDAVVAVRRGLPEARG
;
A
#
# COMPACT_ATOMS: atom_id res chain seq x y z
N MET A 1 -15.71 1.33 -17.83
CA MET A 1 -16.49 0.27 -18.56
C MET A 1 -17.87 0.03 -17.93
N VAL A 2 -18.86 -0.44 -18.70
CA VAL A 2 -20.11 -1.02 -18.15
C VAL A 2 -20.04 -2.53 -18.30
N SER A 3 -20.06 -3.27 -17.19
CA SER A 3 -20.10 -4.73 -17.20
C SER A 3 -21.47 -5.22 -16.71
N PHE A 4 -21.93 -6.32 -17.30
CA PHE A 4 -23.20 -6.96 -16.97
C PHE A 4 -22.94 -8.19 -16.10
N ALA A 5 -23.37 -8.17 -14.83
CA ALA A 5 -23.36 -9.35 -13.97
C ALA A 5 -24.79 -9.90 -13.81
N GLY A 6 -25.16 -10.81 -14.71
CA GLY A 6 -26.43 -11.53 -14.65
C GLY A 6 -27.68 -10.66 -14.77
N ASP A 7 -28.75 -11.11 -14.13
CA ASP A 7 -30.13 -10.66 -14.26
C ASP A 7 -30.55 -9.56 -13.26
N ARG A 8 -29.60 -8.92 -12.57
CA ARG A 8 -29.93 -8.11 -11.37
C ARG A 8 -29.32 -6.71 -11.27
N PHE A 9 -28.24 -6.38 -11.97
CA PHE A 9 -27.64 -5.06 -11.84
C PHE A 9 -26.93 -4.54 -13.11
N SER A 10 -26.82 -3.21 -13.22
CA SER A 10 -25.84 -2.54 -14.09
C SER A 10 -24.70 -2.03 -13.20
N ALA A 11 -23.45 -2.32 -13.58
CA ALA A 11 -22.26 -1.88 -12.86
C ALA A 11 -21.56 -0.79 -13.67
N ILE A 12 -21.28 0.36 -13.03
CA ILE A 12 -20.43 1.41 -13.61
C ILE A 12 -19.07 1.30 -12.94
N ASP A 13 -18.05 1.08 -13.75
CA ASP A 13 -16.66 1.20 -13.32
C ASP A 13 -16.36 2.67 -13.09
N LEU A 14 -16.19 3.06 -11.82
CA LEU A 14 -15.87 4.43 -11.44
C LEU A 14 -14.36 4.69 -11.40
N LEU A 15 -13.52 3.65 -11.53
CA LEU A 15 -12.07 3.77 -11.57
C LEU A 15 -11.57 4.20 -12.94
N ASP A 16 -12.34 3.87 -13.99
CA ASP A 16 -12.01 4.13 -15.40
C ASP A 16 -12.98 5.15 -16.05
N ALA A 17 -13.66 5.96 -15.23
CA ALA A 17 -14.61 6.96 -15.67
C ALA A 17 -13.90 8.29 -16.00
N PRO A 18 -13.92 8.77 -17.27
CA PRO A 18 -13.37 10.09 -17.59
C PRO A 18 -14.13 11.20 -16.84
N ASP A 19 -13.44 12.32 -16.58
CA ASP A 19 -13.95 13.52 -15.87
C ASP A 19 -15.27 14.09 -16.43
N ALA A 20 -15.68 13.64 -17.62
CA ALA A 20 -17.00 13.86 -18.19
C ALA A 20 -17.50 12.58 -18.91
N LEU A 21 -18.28 11.76 -18.22
CA LEU A 21 -19.15 10.79 -18.89
C LEU A 21 -20.42 11.50 -19.36
N ALA A 22 -20.51 11.77 -20.66
CA ALA A 22 -21.76 12.13 -21.32
C ALA A 22 -22.21 10.93 -22.18
N ASP A 23 -23.49 10.57 -22.04
CA ASP A 23 -24.23 9.62 -22.87
C ASP A 23 -23.73 8.17 -22.89
N VAL A 24 -24.02 7.42 -21.82
CA VAL A 24 -23.91 5.96 -21.78
C VAL A 24 -25.29 5.34 -21.95
N HIS A 25 -25.54 4.64 -23.06
CA HIS A 25 -26.80 3.94 -23.32
C HIS A 25 -26.75 2.50 -22.85
N VAL A 26 -27.63 2.12 -21.91
CA VAL A 26 -27.79 0.74 -21.43
C VAL A 26 -29.27 0.37 -21.45
N ARG A 27 -29.61 -0.82 -21.99
CA ARG A 27 -30.95 -1.44 -21.95
C ARG A 27 -30.88 -2.75 -21.17
N ASN A 28 -31.67 -2.89 -20.11
CA ASN A 28 -31.94 -4.20 -19.50
C ASN A 28 -33.25 -4.17 -18.68
N PRO A 29 -34.30 -4.97 -18.96
CA PRO A 29 -35.66 -4.72 -18.46
C PRO A 29 -36.02 -5.29 -17.07
N ALA A 30 -35.08 -5.81 -16.27
CA ALA A 30 -35.43 -6.52 -15.04
C ALA A 30 -34.44 -6.26 -13.88
N ALA A 31 -34.84 -5.46 -12.87
CA ALA A 31 -34.27 -5.51 -11.52
C ALA A 31 -35.16 -4.82 -10.46
N ARG A 32 -35.19 -5.34 -9.22
CA ARG A 32 -35.76 -4.70 -8.01
C ARG A 32 -34.71 -4.76 -6.88
N GLY A 33 -34.38 -3.65 -6.22
CA GLY A 33 -33.40 -3.59 -5.11
C GLY A 33 -32.93 -2.16 -4.76
N GLY A 34 -31.99 -2.01 -3.80
CA GLY A 34 -31.31 -0.74 -3.45
C GLY A 34 -29.86 -0.68 -3.97
N PRO A 35 -29.20 0.50 -4.02
CA PRO A 35 -27.82 0.62 -4.51
C PRO A 35 -26.78 0.03 -3.55
N ALA A 36 -25.70 -0.52 -4.10
CA ALA A 36 -24.59 -1.13 -3.36
C ALA A 36 -23.23 -0.74 -3.97
N TYR A 37 -22.18 -0.68 -3.16
CA TYR A 37 -20.80 -0.46 -3.60
C TYR A 37 -19.98 -1.69 -3.25
N ASP A 38 -19.27 -2.26 -4.24
CA ASP A 38 -18.47 -3.46 -4.08
C ASP A 38 -17.33 -3.45 -5.11
N ASP A 39 -16.09 -3.66 -4.66
CA ASP A 39 -14.91 -3.87 -5.51
C ASP A 39 -14.66 -2.80 -6.60
N GLY A 40 -14.87 -1.52 -6.29
CA GLY A 40 -14.72 -0.41 -7.25
C GLY A 40 -15.94 -0.14 -8.13
N TRP A 41 -16.98 -0.97 -8.01
CA TRP A 41 -18.21 -0.88 -8.79
C TRP A 41 -19.36 -0.25 -7.98
N LEU A 42 -20.04 0.72 -8.59
CA LEU A 42 -21.33 1.20 -8.11
C LEU A 42 -22.46 0.43 -8.79
N TRP A 43 -23.22 -0.30 -7.99
CA TRP A 43 -24.37 -1.09 -8.41
C TRP A 43 -25.64 -0.27 -8.20
N LEU A 44 -26.33 0.07 -9.30
CA LEU A 44 -27.54 0.89 -9.27
C LEU A 44 -28.79 0.06 -9.57
N PRO A 45 -29.87 0.19 -8.77
CA PRO A 45 -31.14 -0.45 -9.09
C PRO A 45 -31.86 0.28 -10.22
N LEU A 46 -32.37 -0.48 -11.18
CA LEU A 46 -33.19 0.02 -12.27
C LEU A 46 -34.61 0.27 -11.75
N ALA A 47 -35.03 1.53 -11.65
CA ALA A 47 -36.43 1.86 -11.44
C ALA A 47 -36.96 2.51 -12.73
N PRO A 48 -37.84 1.84 -13.48
CA PRO A 48 -38.48 2.45 -14.64
C PRO A 48 -39.26 3.70 -14.17
N ASP A 49 -39.12 4.78 -14.92
CA ASP A 49 -39.89 6.03 -14.79
C ASP A 49 -39.57 6.98 -13.62
N ARG A 50 -38.34 7.00 -13.10
CA ARG A 50 -37.92 8.01 -12.11
C ARG A 50 -36.55 8.63 -12.40
N VAL A 51 -36.47 9.95 -12.27
CA VAL A 51 -35.20 10.61 -11.93
C VAL A 51 -34.84 10.15 -10.53
N THR A 52 -33.72 9.44 -10.39
CA THR A 52 -33.18 9.10 -9.08
C THR A 52 -31.95 9.95 -8.84
N THR A 53 -32.11 10.93 -7.96
CA THR A 53 -31.01 11.74 -7.44
C THR A 53 -30.63 11.18 -6.08
N ARG A 54 -29.38 10.76 -5.90
CA ARG A 54 -28.88 10.34 -4.59
C ARG A 54 -27.53 10.95 -4.30
N LEU A 55 -27.36 11.37 -3.05
CA LEU A 55 -26.05 11.71 -2.51
C LEU A 55 -25.32 10.42 -2.11
N VAL A 56 -24.07 10.30 -2.56
CA VAL A 56 -23.07 9.34 -2.09
C VAL A 56 -21.89 10.17 -1.58
N GLY A 57 -21.89 10.51 -0.29
CA GLY A 57 -20.94 11.49 0.26
C GLY A 57 -21.20 12.91 -0.26
N THR A 58 -20.18 13.56 -0.84
CA THR A 58 -20.29 14.87 -1.54
C THR A 58 -20.63 14.72 -3.03
N VAL A 59 -20.74 13.49 -3.52
CA VAL A 59 -21.09 13.20 -4.91
C VAL A 59 -22.60 13.12 -5.02
N GLN A 60 -23.15 13.93 -5.91
CA GLN A 60 -24.51 13.81 -6.37
C GLN A 60 -24.49 13.00 -7.66
N VAL A 61 -25.10 11.82 -7.62
CA VAL A 61 -25.35 10.99 -8.79
C VAL A 61 -26.81 11.18 -9.18
N GLU A 62 -27.03 11.68 -10.39
CA GLU A 62 -28.34 11.85 -10.99
C GLU A 62 -28.47 10.86 -12.16
N VAL A 63 -29.46 9.99 -12.06
CA VAL A 63 -29.73 8.95 -13.05
C VAL A 63 -31.13 9.19 -13.61
N VAL A 64 -31.21 9.43 -14.91
CA VAL A 64 -32.48 9.62 -15.63
C VAL A 64 -32.75 8.39 -16.48
N TRP A 65 -33.94 7.83 -16.32
CA TRP A 65 -34.46 6.72 -17.10
C TRP A 65 -35.52 7.22 -18.08
N SER A 66 -35.56 6.65 -19.28
CA SER A 66 -36.63 6.81 -20.25
C SER A 66 -37.13 5.43 -20.66
N GLY A 67 -38.25 4.99 -20.09
CA GLY A 67 -38.73 3.60 -20.21
C GLY A 67 -37.71 2.60 -19.64
N ASP A 68 -37.38 1.57 -20.40
CA ASP A 68 -36.43 0.51 -20.02
C ASP A 68 -34.95 0.84 -20.35
N SER A 69 -34.65 2.11 -20.62
CA SER A 69 -33.31 2.56 -21.01
C SER A 69 -32.82 3.73 -20.16
N LEU A 70 -31.54 3.68 -19.80
CA LEU A 70 -30.85 4.81 -19.18
C LEU A 70 -30.74 5.93 -20.21
N SER A 71 -31.32 7.09 -19.91
CA SER A 71 -31.30 8.25 -20.81
C SER A 71 -30.18 9.23 -20.47
N SER A 72 -29.86 9.41 -19.19
CA SER A 72 -28.67 10.16 -18.79
C SER A 72 -28.14 9.74 -17.42
N LEU A 73 -26.83 9.87 -17.24
CA LEU A 73 -26.13 9.74 -15.97
C LEU A 73 -25.31 11.00 -15.79
N ARG A 74 -25.50 11.70 -14.68
CA ARG A 74 -24.70 12.88 -14.31
C ARG A 74 -24.11 12.65 -12.92
N ILE A 75 -22.80 12.75 -12.84
CA ILE A 75 -22.05 12.70 -11.58
C ILE A 75 -21.52 14.10 -11.34
N THR A 76 -21.91 14.71 -10.21
CA THR A 76 -21.53 16.07 -9.83
C THR A 76 -20.98 16.09 -8.42
N GLY A 77 -19.80 16.67 -8.20
CA GLY A 77 -19.06 16.64 -6.93
C GLY A 77 -17.75 15.86 -7.03
N CYS A 78 -16.83 16.05 -6.07
CA CYS A 78 -15.60 15.26 -6.01
C CYS A 78 -15.93 13.82 -5.59
N PRO A 79 -15.52 12.80 -6.36
CA PRO A 79 -15.75 11.39 -6.05
C PRO A 79 -15.35 11.01 -4.63
N LEU A 80 -16.00 9.99 -4.08
CA LEU A 80 -15.79 9.44 -2.74
C LEU A 80 -14.35 8.97 -2.45
N TRP A 81 -13.43 8.99 -3.43
CA TRP A 81 -12.03 8.61 -3.28
C TRP A 81 -11.11 9.75 -2.78
N MET A 82 -11.64 10.98 -2.62
CA MET A 82 -11.01 12.10 -1.88
C MET A 82 -11.58 12.25 -0.45
N ARG A 83 -11.80 11.14 0.27
CA ARG A 83 -12.45 11.16 1.58
C ARG A 83 -11.44 11.18 2.72
N ILE A 84 -10.99 12.37 3.07
CA ILE A 84 -10.43 12.64 4.40
C ILE A 84 -11.52 12.32 5.45
N ARG A 85 -11.28 11.35 6.36
CA ARG A 85 -12.11 10.68 7.43
C ARG A 85 -13.44 11.34 7.90
N PRO A 86 -14.47 10.63 8.51
CA PRO A 86 -14.32 9.69 9.66
C PRO A 86 -15.44 8.56 9.82
N PRO A 87 -15.47 7.72 10.90
CA PRO A 87 -15.93 8.13 12.25
C PRO A 87 -15.14 7.46 13.41
N PHE A 88 -13.93 7.90 13.73
CA PHE A 88 -13.36 7.91 15.11
C PHE A 88 -12.11 8.81 15.06
N GLY A 89 -12.23 10.05 15.52
CA GLY A 89 -11.15 11.06 15.51
C GLY A 89 -11.60 12.41 14.93
N PRO A 90 -11.02 13.55 15.36
CA PRO A 90 -11.40 14.87 14.90
C PRO A 90 -11.17 15.00 13.39
N ALA A 91 -12.16 15.57 12.68
CA ALA A 91 -12.11 15.78 11.24
C ALA A 91 -10.87 16.60 10.84
N VAL A 92 -10.10 16.12 9.88
CA VAL A 92 -9.17 16.97 9.14
C VAL A 92 -10.03 17.91 8.29
N THR A 93 -9.97 19.20 8.63
CA THR A 93 -10.84 20.27 8.12
C THR A 93 -10.33 20.90 6.82
N ALA A 94 -9.27 20.36 6.23
CA ALA A 94 -8.65 20.89 5.02
C ALA A 94 -9.27 20.28 3.75
N ASP A 95 -9.55 21.14 2.76
CA ASP A 95 -9.86 20.74 1.38
C ASP A 95 -8.75 19.82 0.82
N PRO A 96 -9.05 18.71 0.13
CA PRO A 96 -8.05 17.78 -0.42
C PRO A 96 -6.92 18.45 -1.21
N ALA A 97 -7.22 19.50 -1.98
CA ALA A 97 -6.17 20.26 -2.66
C ALA A 97 -5.25 20.98 -1.67
N THR A 98 -5.79 21.54 -0.58
CA THR A 98 -4.99 22.17 0.47
C THR A 98 -4.14 21.16 1.23
N ALA A 99 -4.65 19.95 1.49
CA ALA A 99 -3.87 18.88 2.10
C ALA A 99 -2.70 18.46 1.20
N LEU A 100 -2.96 18.21 -0.09
CA LEU A 100 -1.92 17.82 -1.06
C LEU A 100 -0.88 18.92 -1.30
N ARG A 101 -1.20 20.21 -1.10
CA ARG A 101 -0.20 21.30 -1.14
C ARG A 101 0.88 21.15 -0.06
N GLY A 102 0.50 20.66 1.11
CA GLY A 102 1.40 20.49 2.25
C GLY A 102 2.31 19.28 2.16
N VAL A 103 2.21 18.47 1.10
CA VAL A 103 3.04 17.27 0.92
C VAL A 103 4.40 17.67 0.37
N ASP A 104 5.45 17.49 1.16
CA ASP A 104 6.86 17.67 0.81
C ASP A 104 7.60 16.34 0.62
N LEU A 105 7.04 15.24 1.15
CA LEU A 105 7.61 13.90 1.03
C LEU A 105 6.53 12.88 0.71
N VAL A 106 6.81 11.99 -0.25
CA VAL A 106 5.94 10.85 -0.56
C VAL A 106 6.70 9.56 -0.28
N ALA A 107 6.22 8.80 0.69
CA ALA A 107 6.70 7.47 1.04
C ALA A 107 5.77 6.42 0.45
N MET A 108 6.29 5.53 -0.38
CA MET A 108 5.49 4.54 -1.11
C MET A 108 6.02 3.15 -0.89
N ASP A 109 5.11 2.22 -0.61
CA ASP A 109 5.40 0.81 -0.77
C ASP A 109 5.68 0.44 -2.24
N LEU A 110 6.34 -0.70 -2.44
CA LEU A 110 6.70 -1.22 -3.75
C LEU A 110 5.69 -2.26 -4.25
N ASP A 111 5.62 -3.43 -3.62
CA ASP A 111 4.90 -4.59 -4.11
C ASP A 111 3.39 -4.43 -3.92
N GLY A 112 2.61 -4.46 -5.01
CA GLY A 112 1.18 -4.21 -4.90
C GLY A 112 0.83 -2.72 -4.76
N THR A 113 1.82 -1.83 -4.65
CA THR A 113 1.64 -0.37 -4.57
C THR A 113 2.25 0.37 -5.77
N MET A 114 3.58 0.53 -5.82
CA MET A 114 4.27 1.22 -6.92
C MET A 114 4.52 0.31 -8.13
N LEU A 115 4.77 -0.99 -7.87
CA LEU A 115 4.99 -2.01 -8.88
C LEU A 115 3.67 -2.59 -9.35
N ASN A 116 3.53 -2.78 -10.67
CA ASN A 116 2.38 -3.47 -11.24
C ASN A 116 2.38 -4.96 -10.86
N GLY A 117 1.35 -5.71 -11.28
CA GLY A 117 1.22 -7.15 -11.01
C GLY A 117 2.32 -8.03 -11.63
N ARG A 118 3.22 -7.45 -12.44
CA ARG A 118 4.44 -8.12 -12.95
C ARG A 118 5.70 -7.77 -12.16
N GLY A 119 5.59 -6.97 -11.09
CA GLY A 119 6.74 -6.52 -10.31
C GLY A 119 7.57 -5.44 -11.00
N GLU A 120 7.00 -4.72 -11.98
CA GLU A 120 7.71 -3.74 -12.79
C GLU A 120 7.31 -2.30 -12.43
N VAL A 121 8.27 -1.38 -12.51
CA VAL A 121 7.97 0.06 -12.55
C VAL A 121 7.52 0.41 -13.96
N THR A 122 6.26 0.82 -14.13
CA THR A 122 5.78 1.25 -15.45
C THR A 122 6.46 2.54 -15.88
N ALA A 123 6.54 2.77 -17.20
CA ALA A 123 7.07 4.03 -17.75
C ALA A 123 6.31 5.25 -17.21
N ARG A 124 5.01 5.11 -16.96
CA ARG A 124 4.11 6.15 -16.43
C ARG A 124 4.43 6.49 -14.97
N VAL A 125 4.59 5.48 -14.12
CA VAL A 125 5.00 5.65 -12.71
C VAL A 125 6.39 6.26 -12.65
N GLY A 126 7.37 5.70 -13.36
CA GLY A 126 8.73 6.23 -13.36
C GLY A 126 8.81 7.69 -13.82
N ALA A 127 8.00 8.09 -14.81
CA ALA A 127 7.92 9.48 -15.24
C ALA A 127 7.30 10.41 -14.19
N ALA A 128 6.27 9.95 -13.47
CA ALA A 128 5.64 10.73 -12.40
C ALA A 128 6.57 10.91 -11.20
N VAL A 129 7.27 9.85 -10.78
CA VAL A 129 8.31 9.88 -9.74
C VAL A 129 9.38 10.92 -10.08
N ARG A 130 9.91 10.91 -11.31
CA ARG A 130 10.88 11.93 -11.75
C ARG A 130 10.30 13.35 -11.73
N ARG A 131 9.08 13.55 -12.24
CA ARG A 131 8.42 14.88 -12.21
C ARG A 131 8.24 15.39 -10.78
N ALA A 132 7.79 14.54 -9.86
CA ALA A 132 7.60 14.92 -8.47
C ALA A 132 8.93 15.36 -7.83
N ARG A 133 10.00 14.59 -8.06
CA ARG A 133 11.35 14.96 -7.60
C ARG A 133 11.82 16.30 -8.18
N ASP A 134 11.60 16.52 -9.48
CA ASP A 134 12.02 17.76 -10.15
C ASP A 134 11.25 18.99 -9.61
N GLU A 135 10.09 18.79 -8.97
CA GLU A 135 9.30 19.79 -8.23
C GLU A 135 9.66 19.88 -6.74
N GLY A 136 10.79 19.28 -6.35
CA GLY A 136 11.35 19.35 -4.99
C GLY A 136 10.69 18.41 -3.98
N ILE A 137 9.79 17.52 -4.41
CA ILE A 137 9.16 16.52 -3.53
C ILE A 137 10.19 15.42 -3.23
N GLN A 138 10.42 15.16 -1.94
CA GLN A 138 11.27 14.05 -1.50
C GLN A 138 10.54 12.73 -1.71
N LEU A 139 11.27 11.70 -2.15
CA LEU A 139 10.70 10.39 -2.45
C LEU A 139 11.34 9.33 -1.56
N ALA A 140 10.52 8.47 -0.99
CA ALA A 140 10.93 7.37 -0.13
C ALA A 140 10.29 6.06 -0.60
N PHE A 141 11.11 5.03 -0.75
CA PHE A 141 10.70 3.69 -1.17
C PHE A 141 10.79 2.76 0.04
N VAL A 142 9.63 2.25 0.51
CA VAL A 142 9.50 1.59 1.81
C VAL A 142 8.94 0.18 1.64
N THR A 143 9.77 -0.85 1.76
CA THR A 143 9.44 -2.22 1.34
C THR A 143 9.87 -3.30 2.34
N GLY A 144 9.21 -4.47 2.27
CA GLY A 144 9.63 -5.71 2.94
C GLY A 144 10.81 -6.42 2.26
N ARG A 145 11.16 -6.04 1.03
CA ARG A 145 12.25 -6.65 0.23
C ARG A 145 13.63 -6.48 0.88
N PRO A 146 14.60 -7.33 0.53
CA PRO A 146 16.02 -7.11 0.82
C PRO A 146 16.53 -5.78 0.24
N LEU A 147 17.54 -5.19 0.89
CA LEU A 147 18.10 -3.91 0.48
C LEU A 147 18.76 -3.98 -0.91
N ALA A 148 19.47 -5.07 -1.20
CA ALA A 148 20.15 -5.25 -2.50
C ALA A 148 19.14 -5.30 -3.66
N ASP A 149 18.11 -6.15 -3.57
CA ASP A 149 17.03 -6.21 -4.57
C ASP A 149 16.35 -4.85 -4.78
N THR A 150 16.10 -4.13 -3.69
CA THR A 150 15.47 -2.81 -3.74
C THR A 150 16.35 -1.81 -4.49
N ARG A 151 17.65 -1.79 -4.21
CA ARG A 151 18.61 -0.90 -4.90
C ARG A 151 18.72 -1.23 -6.39
N ASP A 152 18.78 -2.52 -6.74
CA ASP A 152 18.89 -2.96 -8.13
C ASP A 152 17.63 -2.59 -8.93
N LEU A 153 16.45 -2.79 -8.34
CA LEU A 153 15.17 -2.36 -8.90
C LEU A 153 15.14 -0.84 -9.15
N LEU A 154 15.48 -0.02 -8.14
CA LEU A 154 15.43 1.44 -8.27
C LEU A 154 16.48 1.95 -9.27
N SER A 155 17.68 1.38 -9.24
CA SER A 155 18.77 1.69 -10.16
C SER A 155 18.38 1.39 -11.62
N SER A 156 17.81 0.21 -11.88
CA SER A 156 17.35 -0.18 -13.22
C SER A 156 16.19 0.69 -13.74
N ALA A 157 15.33 1.19 -12.85
CA ALA A 157 14.26 2.12 -13.18
C ALA A 157 14.72 3.61 -13.26
N GLY A 158 15.98 3.90 -12.95
CA GLY A 158 16.53 5.26 -12.90
C GLY A 158 15.88 6.13 -11.83
N LEU A 159 15.48 5.53 -10.71
CA LEU A 159 14.84 6.18 -9.58
C LEU A 159 15.83 6.40 -8.43
N HIS A 160 15.63 7.49 -7.69
CA HIS A 160 16.54 7.91 -6.61
C HIS A 160 15.73 8.56 -5.49
N GLY A 161 16.06 8.24 -4.24
CA GLY A 161 15.34 8.70 -3.06
C GLY A 161 15.79 7.96 -1.80
N TYR A 162 15.08 8.19 -0.70
CA TYR A 162 15.28 7.43 0.53
C TYR A 162 14.84 5.97 0.33
N VAL A 163 15.50 5.04 1.02
CA VAL A 163 15.16 3.61 0.93
C VAL A 163 15.01 3.06 2.34
N ALA A 164 13.87 2.45 2.61
CA ALA A 164 13.64 1.62 3.78
C ALA A 164 13.35 0.19 3.32
N ALA A 165 14.22 -0.74 3.69
CA ALA A 165 14.14 -2.14 3.29
C ALA A 165 13.88 -3.04 4.49
N SER A 166 13.45 -4.27 4.25
CA SER A 166 13.09 -5.25 5.29
C SER A 166 12.13 -4.66 6.34
N ASN A 167 11.04 -4.04 5.86
CA ASN A 167 10.00 -3.36 6.66
C ASN A 167 10.53 -2.23 7.54
N GLY A 168 11.67 -1.62 7.21
CA GLY A 168 12.26 -0.53 8.00
C GLY A 168 13.40 -0.97 8.91
N ALA A 169 13.77 -2.25 8.90
CA ALA A 169 14.95 -2.74 9.61
C ALA A 169 16.25 -2.05 9.14
N ILE A 170 16.31 -1.58 7.90
CA ILE A 170 17.41 -0.74 7.41
C ILE A 170 16.86 0.43 6.60
N VAL A 171 17.33 1.65 6.94
CA VAL A 171 16.91 2.89 6.30
C VAL A 171 18.12 3.67 5.84
N LEU A 172 18.07 4.15 4.60
CA LEU A 172 19.12 4.90 3.96
C LEU A 172 18.62 6.25 3.46
N ASP A 173 19.50 7.24 3.52
CA ASP A 173 19.32 8.49 2.77
C ASP A 173 19.62 8.29 1.27
N PRO A 174 19.32 9.30 0.42
CA PRO A 174 19.58 9.21 -1.02
C PRO A 174 21.08 9.04 -1.36
N ASP A 175 21.99 9.45 -0.49
CA ASP A 175 23.45 9.28 -0.69
C ASP A 175 23.93 7.89 -0.23
N GLY A 176 23.03 7.04 0.26
CA GLY A 176 23.30 5.68 0.71
C GLY A 176 23.82 5.58 2.14
N ARG A 177 23.76 6.66 2.93
CA ARG A 177 24.17 6.65 4.35
C ARG A 177 23.07 6.00 5.17
N VAL A 178 23.47 5.14 6.11
CA VAL A 178 22.54 4.45 7.01
C VAL A 178 22.00 5.44 8.03
N LEU A 179 20.70 5.70 7.97
CA LEU A 179 19.95 6.52 8.94
C LEU A 179 19.52 5.70 10.14
N HIS A 180 19.13 4.45 9.90
CA HIS A 180 18.59 3.56 10.91
C HIS A 180 18.90 2.10 10.58
N ARG A 181 19.17 1.30 11.61
CA ARG A 181 19.41 -0.15 11.50
C ARG A 181 18.87 -0.86 12.75
N ARG A 182 18.06 -1.90 12.55
CA ARG A 182 17.50 -2.78 13.58
C ARG A 182 17.72 -4.21 13.16
N VAL A 183 18.25 -4.99 14.08
CA VAL A 183 18.52 -6.41 13.89
C VAL A 183 18.12 -7.14 15.16
N LEU A 184 17.69 -8.39 15.00
CA LEU A 184 17.72 -9.38 16.04
C LEU A 184 19.16 -9.86 16.16
N ASP A 185 19.77 -9.78 17.33
CA ASP A 185 21.03 -10.50 17.55
C ASP A 185 20.77 -12.03 17.59
N GLY A 186 21.85 -12.81 17.57
CA GLY A 186 21.74 -14.28 17.57
C GLY A 186 20.95 -14.84 18.75
N GLU A 187 21.00 -14.20 19.93
CA GLU A 187 20.25 -14.64 21.11
C GLU A 187 18.75 -14.44 20.91
N ARG A 188 18.33 -13.26 20.46
CA ARG A 188 16.92 -12.95 20.20
C ARG A 188 16.37 -13.75 19.02
N ALA A 189 17.15 -13.91 17.95
CA ALA A 189 16.76 -14.77 16.83
C ALA A 189 16.58 -16.23 17.29
N ALA A 190 17.46 -16.72 18.17
CA ALA A 190 17.38 -18.07 18.71
C ALA A 190 16.19 -18.24 19.66
N GLU A 191 15.86 -17.20 20.43
CA GLU A 191 14.66 -17.17 21.26
C GLU A 191 13.39 -17.30 20.42
N VAL A 192 13.26 -16.50 19.36
CA VAL A 192 12.14 -16.57 18.41
C VAL A 192 12.04 -17.99 17.83
N ALA A 193 13.13 -18.52 17.28
CA ALA A 193 13.15 -19.87 16.70
C ALA A 193 12.73 -20.94 17.73
N ARG A 194 13.22 -20.86 18.96
CA ARG A 194 12.85 -21.77 20.05
C ARG A 194 11.36 -21.67 20.41
N HIS A 195 10.81 -20.46 20.52
CA HIS A 195 9.38 -20.27 20.78
C HIS A 195 8.52 -20.83 19.66
N LEU A 196 8.86 -20.54 18.40
CA LEU A 196 8.13 -21.07 17.25
C LEU A 196 8.18 -22.60 17.22
N HIS A 197 9.34 -23.20 17.45
CA HIS A 197 9.47 -24.66 17.48
C HIS A 197 8.67 -25.31 18.62
N LEU A 198 8.59 -24.67 19.78
CA LEU A 198 7.85 -25.20 20.94
C LEU A 198 6.33 -25.10 20.78
N TRP A 199 5.84 -23.95 20.32
CA TRP A 199 4.40 -23.65 20.28
C TRP A 199 3.74 -23.98 18.94
N PHE A 200 4.53 -24.00 17.85
CA PHE A 200 4.06 -24.19 16.48
C PHE A 200 5.01 -25.13 15.70
N PRO A 201 5.12 -26.41 16.10
CA PRO A 201 6.10 -27.36 15.53
C PRO A 201 5.89 -27.66 14.04
N GLU A 202 4.75 -27.30 13.46
CA GLU A 202 4.41 -27.44 12.04
C GLU A 202 4.96 -26.28 11.18
N LEU A 203 5.50 -25.22 11.79
CA LEU A 203 6.10 -24.12 11.06
C LEU A 203 7.48 -24.51 10.54
N VAL A 204 7.74 -24.16 9.28
CA VAL A 204 9.08 -24.21 8.70
C VAL A 204 9.67 -22.82 8.72
N LEU A 205 10.93 -22.71 9.15
CA LEU A 205 11.56 -21.41 9.41
C LEU A 205 12.50 -21.00 8.28
N GLY A 206 12.65 -19.68 8.15
CA GLY A 206 13.72 -19.04 7.42
C GLY A 206 14.32 -17.91 8.26
N ALA A 207 15.47 -17.40 7.86
CA ALA A 207 16.08 -16.21 8.45
C ALA A 207 16.79 -15.40 7.38
N VAL A 208 16.80 -14.09 7.57
CA VAL A 208 17.33 -13.14 6.60
C VAL A 208 18.27 -12.17 7.31
N ASP A 209 19.48 -12.02 6.79
CA ASP A 209 20.34 -10.88 7.07
C ASP A 209 20.43 -9.93 5.86
N GLU A 210 21.35 -8.97 5.89
CA GLU A 210 21.50 -7.97 4.83
C GLU A 210 21.85 -8.55 3.44
N SER A 211 22.42 -9.76 3.38
CA SER A 211 22.97 -10.36 2.15
C SER A 211 22.65 -11.85 1.95
N ARG A 212 22.19 -12.53 2.99
CA ARG A 212 22.03 -13.98 3.02
C ARG A 212 20.61 -14.36 3.43
N LEU A 213 20.18 -15.48 2.88
CA LEU A 213 18.95 -16.17 3.22
C LEU A 213 19.32 -17.53 3.80
N PHE A 214 18.66 -17.91 4.89
CA PHE A 214 18.81 -19.20 5.54
C PHE A 214 17.44 -19.86 5.59
N LEU A 215 17.29 -21.05 5.03
CA LEU A 215 16.00 -21.73 4.90
C LEU A 215 16.09 -23.14 5.47
N ASP A 216 15.20 -23.48 6.38
CA ASP A 216 15.06 -24.85 6.83
C ASP A 216 14.43 -25.74 5.73
N PRO A 217 14.73 -27.04 5.71
CA PRO A 217 14.12 -27.97 4.77
C PRO A 217 12.59 -27.92 4.82
N GLY A 218 11.96 -27.69 3.66
CA GLY A 218 10.51 -27.57 3.53
C GLY A 218 9.99 -26.14 3.50
N PHE A 219 10.85 -25.13 3.71
CA PHE A 219 10.46 -23.74 3.50
C PHE A 219 10.13 -23.52 2.02
N PRO A 220 9.09 -22.75 1.67
CA PRO A 220 8.73 -22.49 0.27
C PRO A 220 9.94 -21.97 -0.55
N ALA A 221 10.45 -22.82 -1.45
CA ALA A 221 11.74 -22.60 -2.13
C ALA A 221 11.69 -21.56 -3.27
N ASP A 222 10.50 -21.21 -3.72
CA ASP A 222 10.25 -20.14 -4.69
C ASP A 222 10.52 -18.74 -4.11
N LEU A 223 10.57 -18.60 -2.78
CA LEU A 223 11.02 -17.36 -2.13
C LEU A 223 12.45 -16.98 -2.52
N ALA A 224 13.32 -17.99 -2.69
CA ALA A 224 14.69 -17.78 -3.17
C ALA A 224 14.75 -17.29 -4.63
N HIS A 225 13.67 -17.48 -5.40
CA HIS A 225 13.55 -16.95 -6.76
C HIS A 225 12.99 -15.52 -6.77
N GLU A 226 12.17 -15.16 -5.78
CA GLU A 226 11.64 -13.80 -5.59
C GLU A 226 12.71 -12.83 -5.04
N TRP A 227 13.65 -13.31 -4.22
CA TRP A 227 14.76 -12.51 -3.66
C TRP A 227 16.13 -12.94 -4.21
N SER A 228 16.31 -12.70 -5.51
CA SER A 228 17.46 -13.20 -6.28
C SER A 228 18.84 -12.70 -5.81
N SER A 229 18.92 -11.58 -5.08
CA SER A 229 20.20 -11.08 -4.53
C SER A 229 20.69 -11.85 -3.30
N GLN A 230 19.84 -12.66 -2.66
CA GLN A 230 20.21 -13.35 -1.43
C GLN A 230 20.83 -14.72 -1.71
N VAL A 231 22.03 -14.94 -1.18
CA VAL A 231 22.68 -16.25 -1.27
C VAL A 231 22.09 -17.16 -0.19
N CYS A 232 21.56 -18.32 -0.60
CA CYS A 232 21.14 -19.37 0.33
C CYS A 232 22.39 -19.90 1.06
N ALA A 233 22.50 -19.56 2.34
CA ALA A 233 23.71 -19.76 3.15
C ALA A 233 23.62 -20.95 4.11
N GLY A 234 22.46 -21.61 4.22
CA GLY A 234 22.26 -22.77 5.09
C GLY A 234 20.87 -22.81 5.71
N SER A 235 20.78 -23.47 6.86
CA SER A 235 19.57 -23.58 7.69
C SER A 235 19.47 -22.41 8.67
N VAL A 236 18.30 -22.25 9.30
CA VAL A 236 18.12 -21.24 10.35
C VAL A 236 19.07 -21.48 11.51
N SER A 237 19.34 -22.74 11.87
CA SER A 237 20.31 -23.08 12.92
C SER A 237 21.72 -22.54 12.64
N ASP A 238 22.13 -22.46 11.37
CA ASP A 238 23.41 -21.87 10.97
C ASP A 238 23.38 -20.35 11.19
N ALA A 239 22.25 -19.70 10.85
CA ALA A 239 22.03 -18.26 11.03
C ALA A 239 22.09 -17.82 12.50
N LEU A 240 21.55 -18.63 13.42
CA LEU A 240 21.50 -18.32 14.85
C LEU A 240 22.88 -18.16 15.49
N SER A 241 23.90 -18.79 14.89
CA SER A 241 25.28 -18.69 15.35
C SER A 241 26.06 -17.57 14.63
N ASP A 242 25.41 -16.84 13.71
CA ASP A 242 26.04 -15.99 12.70
C ASP A 242 25.47 -14.56 12.75
N GLY A 243 25.96 -13.75 13.69
CA GLY A 243 25.72 -12.31 13.70
C GLY A 243 24.27 -11.90 13.97
N GLY A 244 23.85 -10.77 13.37
CA GLY A 244 22.52 -10.19 13.56
C GLY A 244 21.63 -10.33 12.32
N MET A 245 20.39 -10.76 12.53
CA MET A 245 19.37 -11.00 11.51
C MET A 245 18.44 -9.80 11.39
N LEU A 246 17.99 -9.49 10.18
CA LEU A 246 16.94 -8.49 9.96
C LEU A 246 15.57 -9.04 10.32
N LYS A 247 15.32 -10.32 9.98
CA LYS A 247 14.05 -11.00 10.28
C LYS A 247 14.19 -12.52 10.28
N VAL A 248 13.33 -13.17 11.07
CA VAL A 248 13.01 -14.60 10.99
C VAL A 248 11.71 -14.74 10.19
N LEU A 249 11.64 -15.74 9.34
CA LEU A 249 10.46 -16.07 8.56
C LEU A 249 9.82 -17.34 9.10
N ALA A 250 8.50 -17.45 9.03
CA ALA A 250 7.80 -18.68 9.40
C ALA A 250 6.67 -18.99 8.41
N ALA A 251 6.73 -20.18 7.81
CA ALA A 251 5.76 -20.64 6.83
C ALA A 251 5.03 -21.88 7.34
N HIS A 252 3.77 -22.04 6.92
CA HIS A 252 2.98 -23.25 7.15
C HIS A 252 2.49 -23.81 5.82
N ALA A 253 2.43 -25.14 5.68
CA ALA A 253 2.06 -25.77 4.41
C ALA A 253 0.61 -25.49 3.98
N GLN A 254 -0.28 -25.17 4.93
CA GLN A 254 -1.73 -25.09 4.70
C GLN A 254 -2.38 -23.78 5.19
N LEU A 255 -1.75 -23.07 6.12
CA LEU A 255 -2.36 -21.92 6.79
C LEU A 255 -1.69 -20.66 6.27
N SER A 256 -2.50 -19.62 6.03
CA SER A 256 -1.97 -18.34 5.59
C SER A 256 -1.28 -17.59 6.72
N ALA A 257 -0.37 -16.69 6.35
CA ALA A 257 0.27 -15.76 7.27
C ALA A 257 -0.77 -14.97 8.09
N GLU A 258 -1.84 -14.50 7.45
CA GLU A 258 -2.94 -13.82 8.13
C GLU A 258 -3.60 -14.66 9.23
N THR A 259 -3.80 -15.95 8.97
CA THR A 259 -4.42 -16.87 9.95
C THR A 259 -3.49 -17.11 11.13
N LEU A 260 -2.17 -17.17 10.90
CA LEU A 260 -1.17 -17.49 11.90
C LEU A 260 -0.77 -16.28 12.76
N ALA A 261 -0.78 -15.07 12.18
CA ALA A 261 -0.23 -13.86 12.80
C ALA A 261 -0.74 -13.61 14.22
N PRO A 262 -2.05 -13.69 14.54
CA PRO A 262 -2.54 -13.44 15.89
C PRO A 262 -2.01 -14.43 16.92
N ALA A 263 -1.93 -15.72 16.57
CA ALA A 263 -1.46 -16.76 17.48
C ALA A 263 0.05 -16.64 17.72
N VAL A 264 0.83 -16.40 16.66
CA VAL A 264 2.28 -16.23 16.76
C VAL A 264 2.65 -14.95 17.51
N SER A 265 1.96 -13.85 17.25
CA SER A 265 2.13 -12.59 17.99
C SER A 265 1.83 -12.78 19.48
N ALA A 266 0.73 -13.45 19.84
CA ALA A 266 0.42 -13.74 21.24
C ALA A 266 1.47 -14.62 21.93
N ALA A 267 2.10 -15.54 21.20
CA ALA A 267 3.14 -16.43 21.74
C ALA A 267 4.50 -15.75 21.92
N LEU A 268 4.83 -14.77 21.06
CA LEU A 268 6.08 -14.02 21.12
C LEU A 268 6.00 -12.77 22.02
N GLY A 269 4.79 -12.30 22.34
CA GLY A 269 4.57 -11.12 23.17
C GLY A 269 4.93 -9.81 22.46
N ASP A 270 5.10 -8.75 23.24
CA ASP A 270 5.28 -7.38 22.73
C ASP A 270 6.75 -7.01 22.42
N GLU A 271 7.66 -7.99 22.44
CA GLU A 271 9.10 -7.79 22.19
C GLU A 271 9.50 -7.88 20.71
N TYR A 272 8.61 -8.45 19.89
CA TYR A 272 8.87 -8.75 18.49
C TYR A 272 7.73 -8.25 17.61
N LEU A 273 8.09 -7.68 16.46
CA LEU A 273 7.10 -7.37 15.43
C LEU A 273 6.81 -8.63 14.63
N VAL A 274 5.56 -9.08 14.67
CA VAL A 274 5.03 -10.14 13.78
C VAL A 274 4.16 -9.49 12.72
N THR A 275 4.55 -9.62 11.46
CA THR A 275 3.83 -9.05 10.32
C THR A 275 3.91 -9.98 9.12
N TYR A 276 3.33 -9.55 8.00
CA TYR A 276 3.44 -10.25 6.72
C TYR A 276 3.21 -9.27 5.56
N SER A 277 4.00 -9.42 4.51
CA SER A 277 3.81 -8.75 3.21
C SER A 277 3.10 -9.64 2.19
N THR A 278 2.97 -10.94 2.47
CA THR A 278 2.28 -11.91 1.62
C THR A 278 1.48 -12.88 2.49
N GLN A 279 0.56 -13.63 1.90
CA GLN A 279 -0.21 -14.64 2.65
C GLN A 279 0.58 -15.94 2.92
N ARG A 280 1.86 -16.02 2.50
CA ARG A 280 2.61 -17.28 2.44
C ARG A 280 3.46 -17.56 3.66
N PHE A 281 3.94 -16.52 4.32
CA PHE A 281 4.83 -16.63 5.49
C PHE A 281 4.68 -15.39 6.36
N LEU A 282 4.94 -15.56 7.66
CA LEU A 282 5.13 -14.49 8.62
C LEU A 282 6.55 -13.96 8.54
N GLU A 283 6.69 -12.68 8.89
CA GLU A 283 7.94 -11.97 9.09
C GLU A 283 8.00 -11.54 10.56
N ILE A 284 9.02 -12.02 11.27
CA ILE A 284 9.28 -11.72 12.67
C ILE A 284 10.57 -10.91 12.76
N SER A 285 10.51 -9.72 13.32
CA SER A 285 11.66 -8.80 13.38
C SER A 285 11.70 -8.06 14.72
N ASP A 286 12.70 -7.20 14.88
CA ASP A 286 12.75 -6.27 16.01
C ASP A 286 11.46 -5.42 16.05
N ILE A 287 10.90 -5.18 17.24
CA ILE A 287 9.64 -4.43 17.40
C ILE A 287 9.70 -3.02 16.76
N HIS A 288 10.90 -2.45 16.64
CA HIS A 288 11.13 -1.13 16.06
C HIS A 288 11.41 -1.17 14.54
N ALA A 289 11.53 -2.35 13.93
CA ALA A 289 11.70 -2.53 12.49
C ALA A 289 10.36 -2.40 11.75
N THR A 290 9.73 -1.22 11.85
CA THR A 290 8.46 -0.92 11.21
C THR A 290 8.61 0.12 10.09
N LYS A 291 7.72 0.05 9.09
CA LYS A 291 7.62 1.08 8.05
C LYS A 291 7.30 2.45 8.63
N GLY A 292 6.61 2.50 9.78
CA GLY A 292 6.31 3.73 10.51
C GLY A 292 7.55 4.39 11.09
N GLU A 293 8.38 3.64 11.81
CA GLU A 293 9.66 4.18 12.31
C GLU A 293 10.62 4.55 11.16
N ALA A 294 10.54 3.84 10.03
CA ALA A 294 11.27 4.25 8.83
C ALA A 294 10.80 5.61 8.30
N VAL A 295 9.50 5.87 8.25
CA VAL A 295 8.95 7.20 7.89
C VAL A 295 9.40 8.26 8.88
N ASP A 296 9.39 7.98 10.18
CA ASP A 296 9.86 8.93 11.21
C ASP A 296 11.34 9.28 10.98
N ALA A 297 12.19 8.28 10.74
CA ALA A 297 13.62 8.48 10.48
C ALA A 297 13.88 9.26 9.19
N ILE A 298 13.14 8.95 8.12
CA ILE A 298 13.25 9.62 6.82
C ILE A 298 12.78 11.08 6.92
N ALA A 299 11.63 11.34 7.55
CA ALA A 299 11.10 12.68 7.72
C ALA A 299 12.07 13.55 8.55
N ALA A 300 12.63 13.00 9.63
CA ALA A 300 13.64 13.67 10.44
C ALA A 300 14.91 14.00 9.64
N ALA A 301 15.42 13.06 8.84
CA ALA A 301 16.59 13.28 7.98
C ALA A 301 16.33 14.32 6.89
N ALA A 302 15.11 14.36 6.35
CA ALA A 302 14.67 15.36 5.39
C ALA A 302 14.38 16.74 6.02
N GLY A 303 14.36 16.85 7.36
CA GLY A 303 14.00 18.08 8.08
C GLY A 303 12.52 18.44 7.96
N LEU A 304 11.65 17.45 7.75
CA LEU A 304 10.22 17.61 7.52
C LEU A 304 9.40 17.09 8.71
N PRO A 305 8.29 17.75 9.09
CA PRO A 305 7.33 17.16 10.00
C PRO A 305 6.57 16.03 9.29
N THR A 306 6.16 15.00 10.02
CA THR A 306 5.39 13.89 9.42
C THR A 306 4.03 14.32 8.86
N THR A 307 3.49 15.47 9.30
CA THR A 307 2.30 16.10 8.69
C THR A 307 2.51 16.55 7.24
N ALA A 308 3.76 16.69 6.78
CA ALA A 308 4.12 16.98 5.39
C ALA A 308 4.42 15.71 4.57
N VAL A 309 4.20 14.53 5.15
CA VAL A 309 4.42 13.23 4.51
C VAL A 309 3.09 12.67 4.02
N ALA A 310 3.05 12.25 2.76
CA ALA A 310 2.03 11.33 2.25
C ALA A 310 2.60 9.91 2.20
N THR A 311 1.85 8.92 2.69
CA THR A 311 2.21 7.50 2.57
C THR A 311 1.26 6.76 1.66
N ILE A 312 1.76 5.76 0.94
CA ILE A 312 0.96 4.91 0.05
C ILE A 312 1.27 3.44 0.35
N GLY A 313 0.25 2.64 0.65
CA GLY A 313 0.41 1.20 0.90
C GLY A 313 -0.79 0.38 0.48
N ASP A 314 -0.64 -0.94 0.57
CA ASP A 314 -1.63 -1.93 0.17
C ASP A 314 -1.81 -3.06 1.19
N MET A 315 -0.80 -3.36 2.03
CA MET A 315 -0.80 -4.51 2.93
C MET A 315 -0.67 -4.13 4.42
N PRO A 316 -1.02 -5.00 5.38
CA PRO A 316 -1.05 -4.65 6.81
C PRO A 316 0.27 -4.18 7.40
N ASN A 317 1.41 -4.58 6.83
CA ASN A 317 2.73 -4.07 7.21
C ASN A 317 2.92 -2.57 6.89
N ASP A 318 2.01 -1.96 6.12
CA ASP A 318 1.97 -0.52 5.83
C ASP A 318 1.20 0.29 6.87
N LEU A 319 0.34 -0.34 7.67
CA LEU A 319 -0.45 0.35 8.71
C LEU A 319 0.40 1.28 9.59
N PRO A 320 1.61 0.88 10.06
CA PRO A 320 2.46 1.76 10.84
C PRO A 320 2.91 3.02 10.10
N MET A 321 3.17 2.97 8.78
CA MET A 321 3.55 4.19 8.05
C MET A 321 2.35 5.08 7.76
N LEU A 322 1.18 4.49 7.48
CA LEU A 322 -0.06 5.25 7.31
C LEU A 322 -0.40 6.05 8.59
N ASP A 323 -0.27 5.45 9.78
CA ASP A 323 -0.52 6.10 11.07
C ASP A 323 0.43 7.28 11.38
N ARG A 324 1.64 7.28 10.81
CA ARG A 324 2.63 8.35 11.02
C ARG A 324 2.42 9.56 10.12
N SER A 325 1.81 9.36 8.96
CA SER A 325 1.78 10.35 7.88
C SER A 325 0.68 11.40 8.03
N GLY A 326 0.87 12.57 7.41
CA GLY A 326 -0.17 13.60 7.32
C GLY A 326 -1.29 13.24 6.35
N ILE A 327 -1.00 12.38 5.37
CA ILE A 327 -1.98 11.84 4.41
C ILE A 327 -1.70 10.35 4.21
N ALA A 328 -2.62 9.50 4.66
CA ALA A 328 -2.58 8.07 4.42
C ALA A 328 -3.32 7.73 3.10
N VAL A 329 -2.67 7.02 2.19
CA VAL A 329 -3.24 6.66 0.88
C VAL A 329 -3.26 5.16 0.69
N ALA A 330 -4.41 4.62 0.29
CA ALA A 330 -4.57 3.23 -0.15
C ALA A 330 -4.60 3.15 -1.67
N VAL A 331 -3.90 2.18 -2.26
CA VAL A 331 -4.14 1.80 -3.67
C VAL A 331 -5.42 1.00 -3.83
N GLY A 332 -6.01 0.99 -5.02
CA GLY A 332 -7.32 0.36 -5.25
C GLY A 332 -7.37 -1.15 -4.99
N ASN A 333 -6.23 -1.83 -5.03
CA ASN A 333 -6.08 -3.26 -4.72
C ASN A 333 -5.67 -3.55 -3.27
N ALA A 334 -5.71 -2.54 -2.38
CA ALA A 334 -5.26 -2.66 -1.00
C ALA A 334 -6.17 -3.57 -0.15
N ASP A 335 -5.57 -4.21 0.85
CA ASP A 335 -6.25 -4.91 1.93
C ASP A 335 -7.28 -3.99 2.60
N ARG A 336 -8.39 -4.58 3.04
CA ARG A 336 -9.50 -3.84 3.64
C ARG A 336 -9.06 -2.97 4.83
N ARG A 337 -8.11 -3.46 5.64
CA ARG A 337 -7.58 -2.72 6.81
C ARG A 337 -6.85 -1.45 6.42
N ILE A 338 -6.21 -1.44 5.24
CA ILE A 338 -5.54 -0.26 4.69
C ILE A 338 -6.58 0.75 4.18
N VAL A 339 -7.56 0.27 3.42
CA VAL A 339 -8.68 1.09 2.94
C VAL A 339 -9.46 1.75 4.09
N ASP A 340 -9.68 1.02 5.19
CA ASP A 340 -10.47 1.50 6.33
C ASP A 340 -9.76 2.64 7.11
N VAL A 341 -8.44 2.77 7.01
CA VAL A 341 -7.67 3.82 7.72
C VAL A 341 -7.22 4.96 6.83
N ALA A 342 -7.21 4.78 5.50
CA ALA A 342 -6.71 5.76 4.54
C ALA A 342 -7.58 7.02 4.44
N ASP A 343 -6.94 8.17 4.19
CA ASP A 343 -7.57 9.45 3.87
C ASP A 343 -7.92 9.57 2.38
N MET A 344 -7.27 8.78 1.53
CA MET A 344 -7.48 8.78 0.09
C MET A 344 -7.33 7.38 -0.48
N ILE A 345 -8.10 7.10 -1.52
CA ILE A 345 -7.95 5.87 -2.31
C ILE A 345 -7.58 6.30 -3.73
N ILE A 346 -6.53 5.69 -4.28
CA ILE A 346 -6.08 5.93 -5.66
C ILE A 346 -6.35 4.68 -6.51
N PRO A 347 -6.23 4.74 -7.85
CA PRO A 347 -6.34 3.54 -8.68
C PRO A 347 -5.42 2.41 -8.21
N GLY A 348 -5.72 1.18 -8.63
CA GLY A 348 -4.86 0.03 -8.35
C GLY A 348 -3.47 0.19 -8.98
N ASN A 349 -2.52 -0.60 -8.50
CA ASN A 349 -1.14 -0.63 -9.01
C ASN A 349 -1.06 -0.95 -10.52
N ASP A 350 -1.91 -1.84 -11.03
CA ASP A 350 -2.01 -2.13 -12.48
C ASP A 350 -2.59 -0.98 -13.32
N HIS A 351 -3.14 0.05 -12.65
CA HIS A 351 -3.70 1.25 -13.26
C HIS A 351 -2.89 2.50 -12.89
N ASP A 352 -1.60 2.33 -12.58
CA ASP A 352 -0.66 3.42 -12.29
C ASP A 352 -1.11 4.37 -11.17
N GLY A 353 -1.79 3.86 -10.13
CA GLY A 353 -2.36 4.67 -9.05
C GLY A 353 -1.38 5.66 -8.41
N VAL A 354 -0.17 5.21 -8.10
CA VAL A 354 0.91 6.08 -7.56
C VAL A 354 1.21 7.25 -8.49
N ALA A 355 1.18 7.04 -9.81
CA ALA A 355 1.44 8.10 -10.78
C ALA A 355 0.34 9.17 -10.76
N HIS A 356 -0.91 8.78 -10.50
CA HIS A 356 -2.04 9.71 -10.37
C HIS A 356 -1.90 10.59 -9.14
N LEU A 357 -1.50 10.01 -7.99
CA LEU A 357 -1.26 10.79 -6.77
C LEU A 357 -0.14 11.82 -6.98
N LEU A 358 1.00 11.38 -7.51
CA LEU A 358 2.16 12.25 -7.73
C LEU A 358 1.85 13.42 -8.66
N ASP A 359 1.09 13.18 -9.73
CA ASP A 359 0.66 14.25 -10.62
C ASP A 359 -0.34 15.21 -9.97
N ALA A 360 -1.24 14.70 -9.11
CA ALA A 360 -2.14 15.54 -8.35
C ALA A 360 -1.36 16.47 -7.40
N VAL A 361 -0.37 15.95 -6.66
CA VAL A 361 0.50 16.74 -5.80
C VAL A 361 1.25 17.82 -6.60
N VAL A 362 1.85 17.45 -7.74
CA VAL A 362 2.57 18.38 -8.62
C VAL A 362 1.64 19.46 -9.20
N ALA A 363 0.46 19.08 -9.70
CA ALA A 363 -0.48 20.03 -10.31
C ALA A 363 -0.95 21.08 -9.28
N VAL A 364 -1.24 20.63 -8.07
CA VAL A 364 -1.71 21.46 -6.96
C VAL A 364 -0.63 22.44 -6.47
N ARG A 365 0.66 22.05 -6.55
CA ARG A 365 1.81 22.95 -6.30
C ARG A 365 1.99 24.00 -7.40
N ARG A 366 1.91 23.59 -8.67
CA ARG A 366 2.10 24.50 -9.83
C ARG A 366 0.96 25.51 -10.03
N GLY A 367 -0.24 25.22 -9.53
CA GLY A 367 -1.44 26.03 -9.71
C GLY A 367 -1.53 27.34 -8.91
N LEU A 368 -0.44 27.85 -8.32
CA LEU A 368 -0.41 29.13 -7.60
C LEU A 368 0.54 30.14 -8.27
N PRO A 369 0.15 31.42 -8.36
CA PRO A 369 1.11 32.51 -8.55
C PRO A 369 2.14 32.46 -7.42
N GLU A 370 3.42 32.66 -7.73
CA GLU A 370 4.44 32.95 -6.73
C GLU A 370 3.89 34.04 -5.78
N ALA A 371 3.73 33.71 -4.51
CA ALA A 371 3.50 34.71 -3.49
C ALA A 371 4.76 35.59 -3.44
N ARG A 372 4.77 36.66 -4.23
CA ARG A 372 5.70 37.77 -4.06
C ARG A 372 5.44 38.36 -2.69
N GLY A 373 6.30 38.03 -1.74
CA GLY A 373 6.53 38.76 -0.49
C GLY A 373 7.89 39.42 -0.56
#